data_AF-A0A833D851-F1
#
_entry.id   AF-A0A833D851-F1
#
_cell.length_a   1.000
_cell.length_b   1.000
_cell.length_c   1.000
_cell.angle_alpha   90.00
_cell.angle_beta   90.00
_cell.angle_gamma   90.00
#
_symmetry.space_group_name_H-M   'P 1'
#
loop_
_entity.id
_entity.type
_entity.pdbx_description
1 polymer ?
#
loop_
_entity_poly.entity_id
_entity_poly.type
_entity_poly.pdbx_seq_one_letter_code
_entity_poly.pdbx_strand_id
1 'polypeptide(L)' 'MSNYFEDVALGETIELGSHLFTREDIVAFARDYDPQPFHLDEEAGNASLFGGLSASGWH' A
#
# COMPACT_ATOMS: atom_id res chain seq x y z
N MET A 1 -15.52 19.36 3.09
CA MET A 1 -16.08 18.58 1.97
C MET A 1 -17.58 18.56 2.15
N SER A 2 -18.33 18.89 1.11
CA SER A 2 -19.76 18.64 1.18
C SER A 2 -19.99 17.14 1.04
N ASN A 3 -20.84 16.57 1.88
CA ASN A 3 -21.02 15.12 2.00
C ASN A 3 -22.17 14.60 1.13
N TYR A 4 -22.75 15.46 0.29
CA TYR A 4 -23.90 15.13 -0.53
C TYR A 4 -23.51 15.03 -1.99
N PHE A 5 -24.23 14.18 -2.71
CA PHE A 5 -23.95 13.86 -4.11
C PHE A 5 -24.10 15.10 -5.00
N GLU A 6 -25.09 15.94 -4.71
CA GLU A 6 -25.38 17.18 -5.46
C GLU A 6 -24.25 18.22 -5.44
N ASP A 7 -23.28 18.10 -4.53
CA ASP A 7 -22.21 19.06 -4.34
C ASP A 7 -20.89 18.66 -4.99
N VAL A 8 -20.78 17.43 -5.52
CA VAL A 8 -19.56 16.93 -6.16
C VAL A 8 -19.40 17.53 -7.55
N ALA A 9 -18.35 18.32 -7.75
CA ALA A 9 -18.07 18.92 -9.05
C ALA A 9 -17.27 17.97 -9.95
N LEU A 10 -17.63 17.90 -11.25
CA LEU A 10 -16.84 17.13 -12.22
C LEU A 10 -15.42 17.70 -12.31
N GLY A 11 -14.43 16.82 -12.14
CA GLY A 11 -13.01 17.20 -12.15
C GLY A 11 -12.49 17.72 -10.81
N GLU A 12 -13.29 17.71 -9.75
CA GLU A 12 -12.81 17.99 -8.40
C GLU A 12 -11.70 16.99 -8.02
N THR A 13 -10.62 17.51 -7.43
CA THR A 13 -9.49 16.72 -6.94
C THR A 13 -9.32 16.99 -5.45
N ILE A 14 -9.06 15.92 -4.69
CA ILE A 14 -8.86 15.99 -3.24
C ILE A 14 -7.46 15.46 -2.94
N GLU A 15 -6.65 16.26 -2.26
CA GLU A 15 -5.37 15.80 -1.73
C GLU A 15 -5.59 15.08 -0.39
N LEU A 16 -5.20 13.80 -0.33
CA LEU A 16 -5.42 12.95 0.86
C LEU A 16 -4.27 13.02 1.88
N GLY A 17 -3.14 13.65 1.52
CA GLY A 17 -1.92 13.68 2.31
C GLY A 17 -0.95 12.55 1.97
N SER A 18 -0.09 12.18 2.92
CA SER A 18 0.91 11.13 2.77
C SER A 18 0.85 10.12 3.90
N HIS A 19 1.23 8.88 3.60
CA HIS A 19 1.35 7.79 4.56
C HIS A 19 2.72 7.14 4.39
N LEU A 20 3.43 6.91 5.49
CA LEU A 20 4.70 6.21 5.49
C LEU A 20 4.45 4.73 5.75
N PHE A 21 4.69 3.90 4.74
CA PHE A 21 4.69 2.45 4.91
C PHE A 21 6.00 2.02 5.58
N THR A 22 5.90 1.55 6.82
CA THR A 22 7.05 0.98 7.53
C THR A 22 7.26 -0.47 7.10
N ARG A 23 8.48 -0.98 7.28
CA ARG A 23 8.79 -2.39 7.04
C ARG A 23 7.88 -3.30 7.86
N GLU A 24 7.67 -2.95 9.12
CA GLU A 24 6.88 -3.71 10.08
C GLU A 24 5.43 -3.81 9.64
N ASP A 25 4.83 -2.70 9.19
CA ASP A 25 3.44 -2.66 8.72
C ASP A 25 3.26 -3.45 7.42
N ILE A 26 4.22 -3.33 6.49
CA ILE A 26 4.23 -4.10 5.24
C ILE A 26 4.19 -5.60 5.53
N VAL A 27 5.09 -6.06 6.39
CA VAL A 27 5.20 -7.49 6.74
C VAL A 27 3.97 -7.95 7.54
N ALA A 28 3.44 -7.12 8.44
CA ALA A 28 2.24 -7.44 9.20
C ALA A 28 1.02 -7.65 8.29
N PHE A 29 0.76 -6.70 7.37
CA PHE A 29 -0.34 -6.82 6.40
C PHE A 29 -0.18 -8.07 5.53
N ALA A 30 1.03 -8.29 5.00
CA ALA A 30 1.30 -9.42 4.13
C ALA A 30 1.09 -10.77 4.82
N ARG A 31 1.43 -10.90 6.11
CA ARG A 31 1.18 -12.13 6.89
C ARG A 31 -0.30 -12.52 6.92
N ASP A 32 -1.17 -11.53 7.02
CA ASP A 32 -2.60 -11.76 7.18
C ASP A 32 -3.32 -11.91 5.83
N TYR A 33 -2.90 -11.16 4.81
CA TYR A 33 -3.70 -10.98 3.60
C TYR A 33 -3.02 -11.34 2.29
N ASP A 34 -1.68 -11.31 2.21
CA ASP A 34 -0.95 -11.58 0.98
C ASP A 34 0.47 -12.14 1.24
N PRO A 35 0.59 -13.40 1.68
CA PRO A 35 1.83 -13.94 2.23
C PRO A 35 2.82 -14.42 1.14
N GLN A 36 3.03 -13.59 0.11
CA GLN A 36 4.07 -13.85 -0.89
C GLN A 36 5.46 -13.57 -0.27
N PRO A 37 6.49 -14.39 -0.56
CA PRO A 37 7.78 -14.28 0.12
C PRO A 37 8.43 -12.89 0.07
N PHE A 38 8.32 -12.19 -1.07
CA PHE A 38 8.88 -10.84 -1.26
C PHE A 38 8.13 -9.72 -0.53
N HIS A 39 7.02 -10.04 0.16
CA HIS A 39 6.34 -9.14 1.09
C HIS A 39 6.68 -9.43 2.57
N LEU A 40 7.39 -10.52 2.85
CA LEU A 40 7.63 -11.02 4.20
C LEU A 40 9.10 -10.95 4.62
N ASP A 41 10.01 -11.03 3.65
CA ASP A 41 11.45 -11.17 3.90
C ASP A 41 12.30 -10.36 2.91
N GLU A 42 13.43 -9.81 3.40
CA GLU A 42 14.33 -9.00 2.57
C GLU A 42 15.09 -9.84 1.55
N GLU A 43 15.59 -11.02 1.93
CA GLU A 43 16.37 -11.84 1.01
C GLU A 43 15.49 -12.37 -0.11
N ALA A 44 14.26 -12.80 0.22
CA ALA A 44 13.26 -13.16 -0.76
C ALA A 44 12.87 -11.97 -1.66
N GLY A 45 12.72 -10.76 -1.09
CA GLY A 45 12.50 -9.53 -1.83
C GLY A 45 13.62 -9.21 -2.81
N ASN A 46 14.88 -9.28 -2.36
CA ASN A 46 16.08 -9.06 -3.16
C ASN A 46 16.23 -10.09 -4.29
N ALA A 47 15.82 -11.34 -4.06
CA ALA A 47 15.82 -12.40 -5.06
C ALA A 47 14.63 -12.33 -6.04
N SER A 48 13.66 -11.44 -5.79
CA SER A 48 12.48 -11.26 -6.64
C SER A 48 12.70 -10.23 -7.74
N LEU A 49 11.70 -10.07 -8.62
CA LEU A 49 11.68 -9.03 -9.64
C LEU A 49 11.75 -7.61 -9.05
N PHE A 50 11.33 -7.44 -7.79
CA PHE A 50 11.30 -6.14 -7.13
C PHE A 50 12.66 -5.70 -6.60
N GLY A 51 13.62 -6.63 -6.43
CA GLY A 51 14.97 -6.30 -5.96
C GLY A 51 15.04 -5.76 -4.52
N GLY A 52 14.02 -6.05 -3.69
CA GLY A 52 13.94 -5.69 -2.28
C GLY A 52 12.57 -6.05 -1.69
N LEU A 53 12.41 -5.94 -0.37
CA LEU A 53 11.09 -6.09 0.26
C LEU A 53 10.12 -5.06 -0.33
N SER A 54 8.95 -5.51 -0.76
CA SER A 54 7.91 -4.66 -1.34
C SER A 54 6.61 -4.80 -0.58
N ALA A 55 5.81 -3.73 -0.53
CA ALA A 55 4.44 -3.81 -0.02
C ALA A 55 3.55 -4.62 -0.97
N SER A 56 2.54 -5.32 -0.43
CA SER A 56 1.44 -5.83 -1.25
C SER A 56 0.67 -4.66 -1.86
N GLY A 57 0.20 -4.80 -3.09
CA GLY A 57 -0.66 -3.79 -3.74
C GLY A 57 -2.05 -3.65 -3.11
N TRP A 58 -2.41 -4.55 -2.19
CA TRP A 58 -3.65 -4.49 -1.41
C TRP A 58 -3.53 -3.73 -0.09
N HIS A 59 -2.30 -3.39 0.32
CA HIS A 59 -2.02 -2.64 1.55
C HIS A 59 -2.25 -1.13 1.33
#